data_AF-A0ABC8SJ90-F1
#
_entry.id   AF-A0ABC8SJ90-F1
#
_cell.length_a   1.000
_cell.length_b   1.000
_cell.length_c   1.000
_cell.angle_alpha   90.00
_cell.angle_beta   90.00
_cell.angle_gamma   90.00
#
_symmetry.space_group_name_H-M   'P 1'
#
loop_
_entity.id
_entity.type
_entity.pdbx_description
1 polymer ?
#
loop_
_entity_poly.entity_id
_entity_poly.type
_entity_poly.pdbx_seq_one_letter_code
_entity_poly.pdbx_strand_id
1 'polypeptide(L)'
;MGTRIIDPQPLIFDHAVQFFTISDSQFAELVDGWSNKGLVRQWQGTIGQLEAGGRFVSFPSSTPRYISVNGMRPLADSILCQASMVNVVRPCWISTLEPFNGMWHLSENGKPHGKFDAIVIAHNGVSEGFKWLTPKIQASNARETLPSLGIVAHA
;
A
#
# COMPACT_ATOMS: atom_id res chain seq x y z
N MET A 1 -6.18 -11.85 -12.61
CA MET A 1 -5.57 -12.49 -11.43
C MET A 1 -5.99 -13.95 -11.46
N GLY A 2 -5.05 -14.86 -11.73
CA GLY A 2 -5.36 -16.29 -11.87
C GLY A 2 -5.36 -16.97 -10.50
N THR A 3 -6.53 -17.09 -9.88
CA THR A 3 -6.71 -17.95 -8.70
C THR A 3 -6.57 -19.39 -9.17
N ARG A 4 -5.44 -20.05 -8.86
CA ARG A 4 -5.38 -21.51 -9.00
C ARG A 4 -6.17 -22.10 -7.84
N ILE A 5 -7.39 -22.56 -8.13
CA ILE A 5 -8.23 -23.30 -7.19
C ILE A 5 -7.70 -24.74 -7.17
N ILE A 6 -7.24 -25.19 -6.01
CA ILE A 6 -7.00 -26.61 -5.74
C ILE A 6 -8.09 -26.99 -4.75
N ASP A 7 -9.13 -27.69 -5.23
CA ASP A 7 -10.32 -28.03 -4.44
C ASP A 7 -9.96 -28.85 -3.18
N PRO A 8 -10.70 -28.68 -2.07
CA PRO A 8 -11.99 -27.97 -1.93
C PRO A 8 -11.90 -26.53 -1.38
N GLN A 9 -10.71 -25.96 -1.20
CA GLN A 9 -10.52 -24.64 -0.57
C GLN A 9 -9.74 -23.69 -1.47
N PRO A 10 -10.20 -22.44 -1.67
CA PRO A 10 -9.45 -21.47 -2.43
C PRO A 10 -8.13 -21.15 -1.73
N LEU A 11 -7.02 -21.43 -2.42
CA LEU A 11 -5.69 -21.03 -1.96
C LEU A 11 -5.47 -19.56 -2.27
N ILE A 12 -5.08 -18.80 -1.25
CA ILE A 12 -4.75 -17.37 -1.37
C ILE A 12 -3.23 -17.27 -1.44
N PHE A 13 -2.74 -16.59 -2.47
CA PHE A 13 -1.32 -16.36 -2.68
C PHE A 13 -1.04 -14.86 -2.72
N ASP A 14 -0.11 -14.41 -1.88
CA ASP A 14 0.46 -13.07 -1.96
C ASP A 14 1.56 -13.06 -3.03
N HIS A 15 1.24 -12.50 -4.20
CA HIS A 15 2.18 -12.47 -5.33
C HIS A 15 3.22 -11.36 -5.25
N ALA A 16 2.97 -10.31 -4.48
CA ALA A 16 3.86 -9.15 -4.36
C ALA A 16 4.74 -9.26 -3.11
N VAL A 17 4.17 -8.95 -1.94
CA VAL A 17 4.88 -8.97 -0.67
C VAL A 17 4.55 -10.25 0.07
N GLN A 18 5.55 -11.12 0.25
CA GLN A 18 5.36 -12.42 0.91
C GLN A 18 5.43 -12.31 2.44
N PHE A 19 6.27 -11.40 2.95
CA PHE A 19 6.42 -11.07 4.36
C PHE A 19 7.07 -9.69 4.48
N PHE A 20 7.07 -9.12 5.69
CA PHE A 20 7.87 -7.95 6.03
C PHE A 20 8.62 -8.15 7.33
N THR A 21 9.63 -7.32 7.57
CA THR A 21 10.43 -7.28 8.80
C THR A 21 10.28 -5.93 9.47
N ILE A 22 10.56 -5.86 10.77
CA ILE A 22 10.46 -4.63 11.55
C ILE A 22 11.87 -4.21 11.95
N SER A 23 12.23 -2.96 11.64
CA SER A 23 13.48 -2.33 12.07
C SER A 23 13.26 -0.96 12.71
N ASP A 24 12.09 -0.35 12.47
CA ASP A 24 11.69 0.95 13.01
C ASP A 24 10.74 0.77 14.20
N SER A 25 10.94 1.53 15.27
CA SER A 25 10.17 1.38 16.51
C SER A 25 8.74 1.90 16.39
N GLN A 26 8.51 2.96 15.61
CA GLN A 26 7.14 3.48 15.39
C GLN A 26 6.33 2.49 14.56
N PHE A 27 6.96 1.87 13.55
CA PHE A 27 6.34 0.79 12.80
C PHE A 27 6.09 -0.45 13.66
N ALA A 28 6.97 -0.76 14.63
CA ALA A 28 6.76 -1.85 15.56
C ALA A 28 5.45 -1.68 16.35
N GLU A 29 5.19 -0.48 16.88
CA GLU A 29 3.95 -0.17 17.62
C GLU A 29 2.69 -0.38 16.76
N LEU A 30 2.74 0.00 15.47
CA LEU A 30 1.65 -0.26 14.54
C LEU A 30 1.41 -1.76 14.33
N VAL A 31 2.50 -2.52 14.16
CA VAL A 31 2.43 -3.97 13.96
C VAL A 31 1.91 -4.68 15.20
N ASP A 32 2.30 -4.24 16.39
CA ASP A 32 1.76 -4.77 17.65
C ASP A 32 0.24 -4.52 17.73
N GLY A 33 -0.20 -3.32 17.38
CA GLY A 33 -1.63 -2.98 17.26
C GLY A 33 -2.38 -3.89 16.28
N TRP A 34 -1.80 -4.19 15.12
CA TRP A 34 -2.37 -5.13 14.15
C TRP A 34 -2.34 -6.58 14.64
N SER A 35 -1.30 -6.98 15.37
CA SER A 35 -1.19 -8.34 15.90
C SER A 35 -2.21 -8.61 17.00
N ASN A 36 -2.44 -7.65 17.90
CA ASN A 36 -3.49 -7.72 18.91
C ASN A 36 -4.91 -7.80 18.30
N LYS A 37 -5.10 -7.22 17.11
CA LYS A 37 -6.35 -7.31 16.33
C LYS A 37 -6.44 -8.59 15.49
N GLY A 38 -5.44 -9.46 15.52
CA GLY A 38 -5.39 -10.69 14.72
C GLY A 38 -5.18 -10.46 13.23
N LEU A 39 -4.73 -9.27 12.81
CA LEU A 39 -4.50 -8.92 11.41
C LEU A 39 -3.11 -9.33 10.93
N VAL A 40 -2.12 -9.37 11.84
CA VAL A 40 -0.74 -9.74 11.54
C VAL A 40 -0.26 -10.78 12.55
N ARG A 41 0.60 -11.70 12.08
CA ARG A 41 1.30 -12.65 12.96
C ARG A 41 2.74 -12.83 12.53
N GLN A 42 3.59 -13.21 13.48
CA GLN A 42 4.93 -13.69 13.15
C GLN A 42 4.82 -15.00 12.34
N TRP A 43 5.56 -15.07 11.25
CA TRP A 43 5.67 -16.24 10.39
C TRP A 43 6.86 -17.10 10.81
N GLN A 44 6.59 -18.39 11.04
CA GLN A 44 7.57 -19.37 11.50
C GLN A 44 8.11 -20.26 10.36
N GLY A 45 7.88 -19.86 9.11
CA GLY A 45 8.34 -20.65 7.97
C GLY A 45 9.84 -20.55 7.74
N THR A 46 10.41 -21.66 7.26
CA THR A 46 11.83 -21.74 6.92
C THR A 46 12.10 -21.04 5.59
N ILE A 47 13.05 -20.11 5.58
CA ILE A 47 13.65 -19.59 4.35
C ILE A 47 15.03 -20.19 4.20
N GLY A 48 15.42 -20.51 2.98
CA GLY A 48 16.74 -21.00 2.65
C GLY A 48 17.07 -20.81 1.19
N GLN A 49 18.24 -21.31 0.82
CA GLN A 49 18.73 -21.34 -0.53
C GLN A 49 18.57 -22.75 -1.10
N LEU A 50 18.12 -22.84 -2.35
CA LEU A 50 18.19 -24.08 -3.12
C LEU A 50 19.49 -24.06 -3.93
N GLU A 51 20.42 -24.94 -3.59
CA GLU A 51 21.72 -25.06 -4.24
C GLU A 51 21.67 -25.95 -5.49
N ALA A 52 22.74 -25.91 -6.28
CA ALA A 52 22.95 -26.82 -7.40
C ALA A 52 22.86 -28.28 -6.93
N GLY A 53 22.15 -29.12 -7.69
CA GLY A 53 21.85 -30.50 -7.30
C GLY A 53 20.62 -30.66 -6.40
N GLY A 54 19.86 -29.59 -6.14
CA GLY A 54 18.56 -29.64 -5.45
C GLY A 54 18.66 -29.68 -3.93
N ARG A 55 19.84 -29.43 -3.36
CA ARG A 55 20.03 -29.38 -1.91
C ARG A 55 19.47 -28.07 -1.34
N PHE A 56 18.52 -28.15 -0.42
CA PHE A 56 18.02 -26.98 0.32
C PHE A 56 18.86 -26.74 1.57
N VAL A 57 19.29 -25.49 1.77
CA VAL A 57 20.05 -25.05 2.94
C VAL A 57 19.29 -23.91 3.62
N SER A 58 18.81 -24.14 4.85
CA SER A 58 18.06 -23.13 5.59
C SER A 58 18.96 -21.99 6.05
N PHE A 59 18.46 -20.76 5.95
CA PHE A 59 19.11 -19.61 6.56
C PHE A 59 18.93 -19.65 8.09
N PRO A 60 19.93 -19.19 8.87
CA PRO A 60 19.76 -19.04 10.31
C PRO A 60 18.63 -18.05 10.60
N SER A 61 17.80 -18.38 11.59
CA SER A 61 16.69 -17.53 12.01
C SER A 61 17.22 -16.33 12.80
N SER A 62 17.46 -15.20 12.14
CA SER A 62 18.00 -14.00 12.79
C SER A 62 17.00 -12.85 12.93
N THR A 63 16.00 -12.75 12.05
CA THR A 63 15.05 -11.62 12.08
C THR A 63 13.61 -12.14 12.00
N PRO A 64 12.75 -11.81 12.98
CA PRO A 64 11.33 -12.11 12.91
C PRO A 64 10.71 -11.56 11.63
N ARG A 65 9.90 -12.39 10.98
CA ARG A 65 9.16 -12.04 9.76
C ARG A 65 7.69 -12.05 10.10
N TYR A 66 6.94 -11.13 9.51
CA TYR A 66 5.53 -10.96 9.76
C TYR A 66 4.75 -11.11 8.46
N ILE A 67 3.57 -11.73 8.57
CA ILE A 67 2.60 -11.88 7.50
C ILE A 67 1.25 -11.37 7.96
N SER A 68 0.45 -10.89 7.01
CA SER A 68 -0.96 -10.63 7.25
C SER A 68 -1.76 -11.92 7.32
N VAL A 69 -2.73 -11.98 8.22
CA VAL A 69 -3.67 -13.08 8.34
C VAL A 69 -4.65 -13.01 7.16
N ASN A 70 -4.77 -14.10 6.41
CA ASN A 70 -5.58 -14.21 5.19
C ASN A 70 -5.07 -13.38 3.98
N GLY A 71 -3.76 -13.13 3.92
CA GLY A 71 -3.10 -12.41 2.83
C GLY A 71 -2.97 -10.92 3.08
N MET A 72 -2.18 -10.22 2.28
CA MET A 72 -1.77 -8.83 2.53
C MET A 72 -2.87 -7.80 2.27
N ARG A 73 -3.83 -8.09 1.39
CA ARG A 73 -4.92 -7.16 1.04
C ARG A 73 -5.85 -6.83 2.23
N PRO A 74 -6.34 -7.81 3.01
CA PRO A 74 -7.13 -7.53 4.21
C PRO A 74 -6.47 -6.57 5.21
N LEU A 75 -5.14 -6.63 5.38
CA LEU A 75 -4.41 -5.69 6.22
C LEU A 75 -4.54 -4.26 5.67
N ALA A 76 -4.33 -4.06 4.37
CA ALA A 76 -4.49 -2.74 3.74
C ALA A 76 -5.93 -2.22 3.86
N ASP A 77 -6.93 -3.08 3.63
CA ASP A 77 -8.34 -2.71 3.77
C ASP A 77 -8.71 -2.35 5.23
N SER A 78 -8.11 -3.02 6.22
CA SER A 78 -8.33 -2.71 7.64
C SER A 78 -7.84 -1.32 8.07
N ILE A 79 -6.80 -0.82 7.39
CA ILE A 79 -6.26 0.54 7.62
C ILE A 79 -7.27 1.56 7.08
N LEU A 80 -7.88 1.29 5.93
CA LEU A 80 -8.91 2.14 5.33
C LEU A 80 -10.18 2.19 6.19
N CYS A 81 -10.64 1.06 6.73
CA CYS A 81 -11.84 1.01 7.57
C CYS A 81 -11.72 1.84 8.86
N GLN A 82 -10.50 2.11 9.34
CA GLN A 82 -10.27 2.96 10.52
C GLN A 82 -10.36 4.45 10.19
N ALA A 83 -10.36 4.84 8.91
CA ALA A 83 -10.43 6.22 8.47
C ALA A 83 -11.86 6.59 8.05
N SER A 84 -12.62 7.18 8.98
CA SER A 84 -14.04 7.57 8.77
C SER A 84 -14.26 8.63 7.69
N MET A 85 -13.20 9.29 7.22
CA MET A 85 -13.26 10.41 6.26
C MET A 85 -12.68 10.06 4.88
N VAL A 86 -12.38 8.79 4.60
CA VAL A 86 -11.72 8.38 3.36
C VAL A 86 -12.75 7.77 2.39
N ASN A 87 -12.87 8.37 1.21
CA ASN A 87 -13.63 7.80 0.09
C ASN A 87 -12.66 7.14 -0.90
N VAL A 88 -12.83 5.83 -1.13
CA VAL A 88 -11.98 5.06 -2.04
C VAL A 88 -12.73 4.79 -3.34
N VAL A 89 -12.20 5.30 -4.45
CA VAL A 89 -12.79 5.11 -5.79
C VAL A 89 -11.95 4.13 -6.59
N ARG A 90 -12.54 2.99 -6.97
CA ARG A 90 -11.92 1.94 -7.79
C ARG A 90 -12.96 1.35 -8.76
N PRO A 91 -12.61 0.97 -10.00
CA PRO A 91 -11.35 1.28 -10.68
C PRO A 91 -11.31 2.78 -11.04
N CYS A 92 -10.14 3.41 -10.88
CA CYS A 92 -9.91 4.78 -11.28
C CYS A 92 -8.42 4.93 -11.58
N TRP A 93 -8.08 5.48 -12.75
CA TRP A 93 -6.73 5.83 -13.16
C TRP A 93 -6.69 7.33 -13.46
N ILE A 94 -6.13 8.12 -12.56
CA ILE A 94 -5.98 9.56 -12.79
C ILE A 94 -4.89 9.78 -13.84
N SER A 95 -5.28 10.22 -15.03
CA SER A 95 -4.37 10.49 -16.15
C SER A 95 -3.79 11.90 -16.10
N THR A 96 -4.52 12.84 -15.48
CA THR A 96 -4.20 14.26 -15.56
C THR A 96 -4.50 14.98 -14.25
N LEU A 97 -3.58 15.85 -13.84
CA LEU A 97 -3.73 16.79 -12.73
C LEU A 97 -3.43 18.21 -13.22
N GLU A 98 -4.41 19.10 -13.10
CA GLU A 98 -4.29 20.48 -13.55
C GLU A 98 -4.54 21.45 -12.39
N PRO A 99 -3.63 22.39 -12.10
CA PRO A 99 -3.92 23.46 -11.15
C PRO A 99 -4.86 24.49 -11.81
N PHE A 100 -5.99 24.77 -11.17
CA PHE A 100 -6.96 25.77 -11.63
C PHE A 100 -7.65 26.45 -10.45
N ASN A 101 -7.65 27.80 -10.44
CA ASN A 101 -8.25 28.62 -9.38
C ASN A 101 -7.89 28.18 -7.94
N GLY A 102 -6.62 27.86 -7.70
CA GLY A 102 -6.13 27.48 -6.37
C GLY A 102 -6.41 26.04 -5.95
N MET A 103 -7.02 25.22 -6.82
CA MET A 103 -7.29 23.81 -6.57
C MET A 103 -6.64 22.91 -7.62
N TRP A 104 -6.52 21.63 -7.29
CA TRP A 104 -6.13 20.57 -8.21
C TRP A 104 -7.35 19.91 -8.83
N HIS A 105 -7.45 19.98 -10.15
CA HIS A 105 -8.48 19.30 -10.93
C HIS A 105 -7.94 17.96 -11.43
N LEU A 106 -8.64 16.89 -11.11
CA LEU A 106 -8.25 15.53 -11.50
C LEU A 106 -9.13 15.06 -12.65
N SER A 107 -8.54 14.33 -13.61
CA SER A 107 -9.30 13.64 -14.64
C SER A 107 -8.70 12.30 -15.05
N GLU A 108 -9.56 11.44 -15.59
CA GLU A 108 -9.25 10.15 -16.21
C GLU A 108 -9.65 10.24 -17.68
N ASN A 109 -8.67 10.29 -18.59
CA ASN A 109 -8.89 10.42 -20.04
C ASN A 109 -9.84 11.58 -20.40
N GLY A 110 -9.66 12.72 -19.74
CA GLY A 110 -10.48 13.93 -19.91
C GLY A 110 -11.80 13.94 -19.13
N LYS A 111 -12.22 12.81 -18.52
CA LYS A 111 -13.39 12.76 -17.62
C LYS A 111 -13.02 13.36 -16.26
N PRO A 112 -13.74 14.37 -15.72
CA PRO A 112 -13.43 14.93 -14.40
C PRO A 112 -13.65 13.94 -13.24
N HIS A 113 -12.73 13.93 -12.27
CA HIS A 113 -12.75 13.07 -11.07
C HIS A 113 -12.68 13.85 -9.74
N GLY A 114 -12.88 15.16 -9.79
CA GLY A 114 -13.00 16.01 -8.60
C GLY A 114 -12.01 17.16 -8.59
N LYS A 115 -12.11 17.96 -7.52
CA LYS A 115 -11.28 19.13 -7.25
C LYS A 115 -10.84 19.07 -5.79
N PHE A 116 -9.56 19.32 -5.54
CA PHE A 116 -8.98 19.14 -4.20
C PHE A 116 -7.99 20.26 -3.89
N ASP A 117 -7.94 20.70 -2.65
CA ASP A 117 -7.00 21.73 -2.18
C ASP A 117 -5.57 21.20 -2.10
N ALA A 118 -5.41 19.88 -1.86
CA ALA A 118 -4.13 19.21 -1.74
C ALA A 118 -4.16 17.84 -2.41
N ILE A 119 -2.98 17.37 -2.83
CA ILE A 119 -2.80 16.05 -3.45
C ILE A 119 -1.62 15.35 -2.78
N VAL A 120 -1.83 14.08 -2.42
CA VAL A 120 -0.78 13.15 -2.00
C VAL A 120 -0.64 12.08 -3.06
N ILE A 121 0.58 11.91 -3.57
CA ILE A 121 0.88 10.90 -4.58
C ILE A 121 1.64 9.76 -3.90
N ALA A 122 0.99 8.60 -3.78
CA ALA A 122 1.53 7.40 -3.14
C ALA A 122 1.64 6.23 -4.12
N HIS A 123 2.19 6.48 -5.32
CA HIS A 123 2.49 5.42 -6.30
C HIS A 123 4.01 5.20 -6.43
N ASN A 124 4.37 4.02 -6.93
CA ASN A 124 5.78 3.66 -7.15
C ASN A 124 6.34 4.38 -8.39
N GLY A 125 6.87 5.60 -8.22
CA GLY A 125 7.80 6.25 -9.17
C GLY A 125 7.25 6.64 -10.57
N VAL A 126 7.92 7.62 -11.19
CA VAL A 126 7.53 8.45 -12.35
C VAL A 126 6.76 7.70 -13.45
N SER A 127 5.45 7.90 -13.51
CA SER A 127 4.68 7.74 -14.76
C SER A 127 4.96 8.96 -15.64
N GLU A 128 5.05 8.78 -16.96
CA GLU A 128 5.40 9.87 -17.90
C GLU A 128 4.50 11.11 -17.76
N GLY A 129 3.24 10.93 -17.31
CA GLY A 129 2.29 12.01 -17.03
C GLY A 129 2.60 12.87 -15.81
N PHE A 130 3.58 12.50 -14.98
CA PHE A 130 3.88 13.14 -13.69
C PHE A 130 5.31 13.71 -13.61
N LYS A 131 6.08 13.66 -14.70
CA LYS A 131 7.46 14.19 -14.78
C LYS A 131 7.60 15.66 -14.37
N TRP A 132 6.53 16.46 -14.46
CA TRP A 132 6.54 17.88 -14.10
C TRP A 132 6.19 18.17 -12.63
N LEU A 133 5.71 17.18 -11.88
CA LEU A 133 5.31 17.33 -10.47
C LEU A 133 6.46 17.03 -9.50
N THR A 134 7.46 16.27 -9.93
CA THR A 134 8.61 15.87 -9.10
C THR A 134 9.51 17.03 -8.63
N PRO A 135 9.70 18.16 -9.36
CA PRO A 135 10.48 19.27 -8.82
C PRO A 135 9.68 20.23 -7.93
N LYS A 136 8.34 20.17 -7.93
CA LYS A 136 7.48 21.15 -7.23
C LYS A 136 6.89 20.67 -5.90
N ILE A 137 7.01 19.38 -5.59
CA ILE A 137 6.62 18.83 -4.28
C ILE A 137 7.88 18.71 -3.41
N GLN A 138 8.62 19.81 -3.24
CA GLN A 138 9.43 19.98 -2.03
C GLN A 138 8.53 20.64 -1.00
N ALA A 139 8.02 19.83 -0.07
CA ALA A 139 7.50 20.20 1.24
C ALA A 139 7.05 21.68 1.39
N SER A 140 5.89 22.05 0.85
CA SER A 140 5.25 23.30 1.25
C SER A 140 4.49 23.04 2.55
N ASN A 141 5.07 23.50 3.67
CA ASN A 141 4.54 23.49 5.02
C ASN A 141 3.02 23.70 5.09
N ALA A 142 2.28 22.67 5.50
CA ALA A 142 0.89 22.81 5.89
C ALA A 142 0.84 23.37 7.32
N ARG A 143 0.65 24.69 7.45
CA ARG A 143 0.10 25.28 8.68
C ARG A 143 -1.42 25.24 8.62
N GLU A 144 -1.99 24.62 9.65
CA GLU A 144 -3.33 24.79 10.23
C GLU A 144 -4.46 25.40 9.36
N THR A 145 -5.46 24.57 8.99
CA THR A 145 -6.90 24.66 9.38
C THR A 145 -7.84 23.97 8.37
N LEU A 146 -8.52 22.89 8.81
CA LEU A 146 -9.82 22.32 8.37
C LEU A 146 -10.03 21.98 6.85
N PRO A 147 -11.19 21.42 6.44
CA PRO A 147 -11.57 20.01 6.46
C PRO A 147 -11.63 19.36 5.05
N SER A 148 -11.70 18.02 5.02
CA SER A 148 -11.80 17.10 3.86
C SER A 148 -10.50 16.82 3.09
N LEU A 149 -9.65 15.98 3.71
CA LEU A 149 -8.49 15.40 3.05
C LEU A 149 -8.93 14.25 2.13
N GLY A 150 -9.08 14.53 0.83
CA GLY A 150 -9.25 13.50 -0.19
C GLY A 150 -7.91 12.82 -0.49
N ILE A 151 -7.65 11.67 0.14
CA ILE A 151 -6.51 10.82 -0.21
C ILE A 151 -6.91 9.95 -1.40
N VAL A 152 -6.38 10.24 -2.59
CA VAL A 152 -6.48 9.32 -3.74
C VAL A 152 -5.30 8.35 -3.66
N ALA A 153 -5.51 7.23 -2.96
CA ALA A 153 -4.55 6.13 -2.93
C ALA A 153 -4.88 5.13 -4.06
N HIS A 154 -3.97 4.99 -5.03
CA HIS A 154 -4.03 3.90 -6.01
C HIS A 154 -3.33 2.65 -5.43
N ALA A 155 -3.93 1.49 -5.68
CA ALA A 155 -3.34 0.17 -5.47
C ALA A 155 -3.39 -0.59 -6.80
#